data_AF-N6XYQ4-F1
#
_entry.id   AF-N6XYQ4-F1
#
_cell.length_a   1.000
_cell.length_b   1.000
_cell.length_c   1.000
_cell.angle_alpha   90.00
_cell.angle_beta   90.00
_cell.angle_gamma   90.00
#
_symmetry.space_group_name_H-M   'P 1'
#
loop_
_entity.id
_entity.type
_entity.pdbx_description
1 polymer ?
#
loop_
_entity_poly.entity_id
_entity_poly.type
_entity_poly.pdbx_seq_one_letter_code
_entity_poly.pdbx_strand_id
1 'polypeptide(L)'
;MRWQDSLHLALRAITAHRLRSFLTLLGIGVGIAAVILLTSIGEGLHRFVLAEFGQFGTNVINLHPGRQGARGGPPGLPSTARDLTLDDAAALAR
;
A
#
# COMPACT_ATOMS: atom_id res chain seq x y z
N MET A 1 10.00 -49.92 15.06
CA MET A 1 8.63 -49.49 14.73
C MET A 1 8.64 -48.91 13.33
N ARG A 2 7.87 -49.46 12.40
CA ARG A 2 7.79 -48.91 11.04
C ARG A 2 6.94 -47.63 11.09
N TRP A 3 7.31 -46.60 10.33
CA TRP A 3 6.55 -45.33 10.27
C TRP A 3 5.06 -45.53 9.93
N GLN A 4 4.74 -46.61 9.20
CA GLN A 4 3.37 -47.04 8.91
C GLN A 4 2.57 -47.38 10.18
N ASP A 5 3.19 -48.06 11.15
CA ASP A 5 2.54 -48.43 12.41
C ASP A 5 2.27 -47.19 13.27
N SER A 6 3.22 -46.24 13.28
CA SER A 6 3.08 -44.97 14.01
C SER A 6 1.95 -44.11 13.44
N LEU A 7 1.82 -44.02 12.12
CA LEU A 7 0.70 -43.31 11.47
C LEU A 7 -0.64 -43.96 11.78
N HIS A 8 -0.71 -45.30 11.74
CA HIS A 8 -1.94 -46.03 12.03
C HIS A 8 -2.36 -45.86 13.51
N LEU A 9 -1.40 -45.90 14.43
CA LEU A 9 -1.64 -45.64 15.86
C LEU A 9 -2.15 -44.20 16.09
N ALA A 10 -1.51 -43.20 15.47
CA ALA A 10 -1.87 -41.80 15.61
C ALA A 10 -3.29 -41.51 15.08
N LEU A 11 -3.63 -42.03 13.89
CA LEU A 11 -4.98 -41.92 13.32
C LEU A 11 -6.03 -42.51 14.25
N ARG A 12 -5.76 -43.69 14.81
CA ARG A 12 -6.67 -44.35 15.75
C ARG A 12 -6.87 -43.52 17.03
N ALA A 13 -5.79 -42.93 17.57
CA ALA A 13 -5.86 -42.06 18.74
C ALA A 13 -6.67 -40.78 18.50
N ILE A 14 -6.52 -40.15 17.32
CA ILE A 14 -7.30 -38.98 16.91
C ILE A 14 -8.79 -39.34 16.79
N THR A 15 -9.11 -40.47 16.16
CA THR A 15 -10.51 -40.93 16.04
C THR A 15 -11.15 -41.35 17.36
N ALA A 16 -10.36 -41.71 18.39
CA ALA A 16 -10.88 -42.05 19.71
C ALA A 16 -11.43 -40.83 20.47
N HIS A 17 -10.88 -39.63 20.24
CA HIS A 17 -11.28 -38.38 20.91
C HIS A 17 -11.84 -37.36 19.92
N ARG A 18 -12.85 -37.77 19.15
CA ARG A 18 -13.44 -37.02 18.02
C ARG A 18 -13.72 -35.55 18.34
N LEU A 19 -14.31 -35.26 19.50
CA LEU A 19 -14.72 -33.90 19.86
C LEU A 19 -13.52 -32.99 20.15
N ARG A 20 -12.51 -33.49 20.88
CA ARG A 20 -11.26 -32.74 21.15
C ARG A 20 -10.47 -32.51 19.85
N SER A 21 -10.32 -33.55 19.04
CA SER A 21 -9.61 -33.44 17.76
C SER A 21 -10.33 -32.51 16.79
N PHE A 22 -11.66 -32.52 16.75
CA PHE A 22 -12.44 -31.61 15.93
C PHE A 22 -12.29 -30.14 16.37
N LEU A 23 -12.45 -29.86 17.67
CA LEU A 23 -12.34 -28.48 18.19
C LEU A 23 -10.95 -27.89 17.98
N THR A 24 -9.89 -28.69 18.12
CA THR A 24 -8.51 -28.25 17.88
C THR A 24 -8.24 -27.97 16.40
N LEU A 25 -8.71 -28.85 15.50
CA LEU A 25 -8.61 -28.61 14.05
C LEU A 25 -9.40 -27.38 13.63
N LEU A 26 -10.60 -27.18 14.16
CA LEU A 26 -11.44 -26.02 13.88
C LEU A 26 -10.72 -24.74 14.31
N GLY A 27 -10.20 -24.69 15.55
CA GLY A 27 -9.49 -23.52 16.07
C GLY A 27 -8.28 -23.15 15.20
N ILE A 28 -7.46 -24.13 14.83
CA ILE A 28 -6.30 -23.91 13.95
C ILE A 28 -6.75 -23.45 12.56
N GLY A 29 -7.79 -24.08 11.99
CA GLY A 29 -8.32 -23.74 10.67
C GLY A 29 -8.86 -22.32 10.59
N VAL A 30 -9.68 -21.92 11.57
CA VAL A 30 -10.23 -20.55 11.65
C VAL A 30 -9.11 -19.53 11.91
N GLY A 31 -8.14 -19.87 12.76
CA GLY A 31 -6.99 -19.00 13.02
C GLY A 31 -6.17 -18.73 11.76
N ILE A 32 -5.79 -19.77 11.03
CA ILE A 32 -5.03 -19.64 9.78
C ILE A 32 -5.86 -18.88 8.72
N ALA A 33 -7.15 -19.20 8.60
CA ALA A 33 -8.04 -18.52 7.65
C ALA A 33 -8.13 -17.01 7.93
N ALA A 34 -8.30 -16.61 9.19
CA ALA A 34 -8.36 -15.20 9.57
C ALA A 34 -7.07 -14.44 9.25
N VAL A 35 -5.90 -15.06 9.52
CA VAL A 35 -4.60 -14.45 9.20
C VAL A 35 -4.44 -14.28 7.69
N ILE A 36 -4.72 -15.32 6.89
CA ILE A 36 -4.62 -15.24 5.42
C ILE A 36 -5.54 -14.15 4.86
N LEU A 37 -6.78 -14.10 5.37
CA LEU A 37 -7.76 -13.12 4.91
C LEU A 37 -7.29 -11.69 5.20
N LEU A 38 -6.84 -11.43 6.43
CA LEU A 38 -6.35 -10.13 6.84
C LEU A 38 -5.11 -9.71 6.05
N THR A 39 -4.14 -10.62 5.86
CA THR A 39 -2.93 -10.33 5.08
C THR A 39 -3.26 -10.03 3.63
N SER A 40 -4.16 -10.80 3.01
CA SER A 40 -4.58 -10.58 1.62
C SER A 40 -5.27 -9.23 1.44
N ILE A 41 -6.14 -8.85 2.37
CA ILE A 41 -6.81 -7.54 2.37
C ILE A 41 -5.79 -6.42 2.58
N GLY A 42 -4.89 -6.57 3.55
CA GLY A 42 -3.88 -5.56 3.86
C GLY A 42 -2.96 -5.27 2.67
N GLU A 43 -2.47 -6.32 2.02
CA GLU A 43 -1.63 -6.19 0.82
C GLU A 43 -2.40 -5.59 -0.37
N GLY A 44 -3.66 -6.01 -0.57
CA GLY A 44 -4.53 -5.45 -1.61
C GLY A 44 -4.80 -3.96 -1.40
N LEU A 45 -5.09 -3.55 -0.16
CA LEU A 45 -5.30 -2.15 0.20
C LEU A 45 -4.03 -1.33 0.04
N HIS A 46 -2.88 -1.86 0.48
CA HIS A 46 -1.60 -1.19 0.31
C HIS A 46 -1.32 -0.89 -1.16
N ARG A 47 -1.53 -1.87 -2.05
CA ARG A 47 -1.38 -1.68 -3.50
C ARG A 47 -2.38 -0.67 -4.06
N PHE A 48 -3.64 -0.72 -3.61
CA PHE A 48 -4.67 0.23 -4.02
C PHE A 48 -4.30 1.66 -3.63
N VAL A 49 -3.86 1.87 -2.39
CA VAL A 49 -3.38 3.17 -1.90
C VAL A 49 -2.17 3.62 -2.71
N LEU A 50 -1.18 2.76 -2.96
CA LEU A 50 -0.04 3.12 -3.80
C LEU A 50 -0.43 3.47 -5.24
N ALA A 51 -1.44 2.81 -5.81
CA ALA A 51 -1.95 3.16 -7.14
C ALA A 51 -2.67 4.52 -7.13
N GLU A 52 -3.53 4.75 -6.14
CA GLU A 52 -4.31 5.98 -5.97
C GLU A 52 -3.44 7.19 -5.56
N PHE A 53 -2.33 6.97 -4.86
CA PHE A 53 -1.39 8.04 -4.53
C PHE A 53 -0.24 8.15 -5.54
N GLY A 54 0.10 7.09 -6.26
CA GLY A 54 1.10 7.10 -7.33
C GLY A 54 0.69 7.97 -8.52
N GLN A 55 -0.61 8.14 -8.77
CA GLN A 55 -1.15 9.09 -9.75
C GLN A 55 -0.97 10.57 -9.35
N PHE A 56 -0.73 10.87 -8.07
CA PHE A 56 -0.23 12.19 -7.67
C PHE A 56 1.24 12.38 -8.03
N GLY A 57 1.94 11.37 -8.57
CA GLY A 57 3.28 11.47 -9.12
C GLY A 57 4.35 11.63 -8.05
N THR A 58 5.35 10.73 -8.05
CA THR A 58 6.58 10.87 -7.27
C THR A 58 7.46 12.05 -7.71
N ASN A 59 7.04 12.82 -8.72
CA ASN A 59 7.75 13.96 -9.27
C ASN A 59 6.81 15.12 -9.65
N VAL A 60 6.08 15.69 -8.68
CA VAL A 60 5.30 16.92 -8.90
C VAL A 60 6.18 18.13 -8.69
N ILE A 61 6.55 18.81 -9.78
CA ILE A 61 7.19 20.13 -9.73
C ILE A 61 6.10 21.19 -9.83
N ASN A 62 5.77 21.82 -8.71
CA ASN A 62 4.72 22.83 -8.63
C ASN A 62 5.31 24.23 -8.83
N LEU A 63 5.22 24.76 -10.06
CA LEU A 63 5.77 26.06 -10.43
C LEU A 63 4.73 27.15 -10.17
N HIS A 64 4.98 27.96 -9.16
CA HIS A 64 4.22 29.18 -8.95
C HIS A 64 4.97 30.34 -9.62
N PRO A 65 4.36 31.08 -10.56
CA PRO A 65 5.01 32.25 -11.15
C PRO A 65 5.28 33.25 -10.03
N GLY A 66 6.57 33.48 -9.76
CA GLY A 66 7.00 34.45 -8.78
C GLY A 66 6.44 35.81 -9.17
N ARG A 67 5.60 36.39 -8.31
CA ARG A 67 5.18 37.78 -8.40
C ARG A 67 6.43 38.64 -8.19
N GLN A 68 7.14 38.96 -9.26
CA GLN A 68 8.25 39.92 -9.25
C GLN A 68 7.64 41.30 -8.97
N GLY A 69 7.46 41.62 -7.70
CA GLY A 69 6.86 42.88 -7.31
C GLY A 69 6.77 43.16 -5.80
N ALA A 70 7.26 42.28 -4.93
CA ALA A 70 7.20 42.49 -3.48
C ALA A 70 8.58 42.62 -2.83
N ARG A 71 9.54 43.27 -3.50
CA ARG A 71 10.74 43.78 -2.83
C ARG A 71 11.16 45.13 -3.40
N GLY A 72 10.45 46.18 -2.98
CA GLY A 72 10.99 47.54 -2.93
C GLY A 72 10.76 48.48 -4.12
N GLY A 73 9.77 48.25 -4.98
CA GLY A 73 9.43 49.19 -6.07
C GLY A 73 8.27 50.13 -5.71
N PRO A 74 8.27 51.41 -6.15
CA PRO A 74 7.22 52.37 -5.83
C PRO A 74 5.83 51.91 -6.32
N PRO A 75 4.77 52.13 -5.53
CA PRO A 75 3.41 51.67 -5.84
C PRO A 75 2.90 52.36 -7.11
N GLY A 76 2.55 51.58 -8.15
CA GLY A 76 1.93 52.09 -9.38
C GLY A 76 2.52 51.60 -10.70
N LEU A 77 3.62 50.82 -10.70
CA LEU A 77 4.11 50.20 -11.93
C LEU A 77 3.26 48.96 -12.30
N PRO A 78 2.86 48.80 -13.57
CA PRO A 78 2.20 47.58 -14.02
C PRO A 78 3.13 46.40 -13.77
N SER A 79 2.72 45.53 -12.84
CA SER A 79 3.37 44.25 -12.61
C SER A 79 3.27 43.44 -13.90
N THR A 80 4.33 43.40 -14.69
CA THR A 80 4.52 42.35 -15.69
C THR A 80 4.79 41.07 -14.93
N ALA A 81 3.73 40.43 -14.45
CA ALA A 81 3.78 39.01 -14.17
C ALA A 81 4.29 38.38 -15.46
N ARG A 82 5.54 37.89 -15.46
CA ARG A 82 6.04 37.13 -16.59
C ARG A 82 5.22 35.85 -16.59
N ASP A 83 4.28 35.76 -17.51
CA ASP A 83 3.47 34.56 -17.68
C ASP A 83 4.41 33.39 -18.00
N LEU A 84 4.06 32.22 -17.48
CA LEU A 84 4.80 30.98 -17.73
C LEU A 84 4.79 30.74 -19.24
N THR A 85 5.98 30.65 -19.84
CA THR A 85 6.14 30.46 -21.28
C THR A 85 6.38 28.99 -21.62
N LEU A 86 6.06 28.58 -22.85
CA LEU A 86 6.34 27.21 -23.33
C LEU A 86 7.84 26.87 -23.28
N ASP A 87 8.71 27.87 -23.39
CA ASP A 87 10.16 27.70 -23.28
C ASP A 87 10.59 27.27 -21.86
N ASP A 88 9.88 27.72 -20.82
CA ASP A 88 10.14 27.33 -19.42
C ASP A 88 9.79 25.85 -19.20
N ALA A 89 8.78 25.33 -19.89
CA ALA A 89 8.43 23.90 -19.86
C ALA A 89 9.48 23.04 -20.58
N ALA A 90 10.03 23.51 -21.70
CA ALA A 90 11.09 22.81 -22.43
C ALA A 90 12.42 22.78 -21.65
N ALA A 91 12.70 23.81 -20.85
CA ALA A 91 13.88 23.85 -19.99
C ALA A 91 13.85 22.82 -18.84
N LEU A 92 12.67 22.47 -18.34
CA LEU A 92 12.48 21.48 -17.27
C LEU A 92 12.43 20.03 -17.78
N ALA A 93 12.30 19.83 -19.09
CA ALA A 93 12.26 18.50 -19.70
C ALA A 93 13.66 17.88 -19.90
N ARG A 94 14.74 18.59 -19.55
CA ARG A 94 16.14 18.16 -19.69
C ARG A 94 16.78 17.87 -18.34
#